data_AF-V4U8X1-F1
#
_entry.id   AF-V4U8X1-F1
#
_cell.length_a   1.000
_cell.length_b   1.000
_cell.length_c   1.000
_cell.angle_alpha   90.00
_cell.angle_beta   90.00
_cell.angle_gamma   90.00
#
_symmetry.space_group_name_H-M   'P 1'
#
loop_
_entity.id
_entity.type
_entity.pdbx_description
1 polymer ?
#
loop_
_entity_poly.entity_id
_entity_poly.type
_entity_poly.pdbx_seq_one_letter_code
_entity_poly.pdbx_strand_id
1 'polypeptide(L)'
;ILLKHLVTLVVKVCYDDMFRLLQSAECPENFEDKNYTIITSRCKGPEYPADQCCPAFKEFACPIRDKINDPKTDCAQTMFSYINLYGRFPPGLFAHKCREGKEGLKCDEPTLPPSGSAAAVHSTPLLLTAGFLVLLPLML
;
A
#
# COMPACT_ATOMS: atom_id res chain seq x y z
N ILE A 1 -9.62 -3.33 -5.38
CA ILE A 1 -10.86 -3.98 -4.89
C ILE A 1 -10.57 -4.50 -3.48
N LEU A 2 -10.25 -3.60 -2.55
CA LEU A 2 -9.63 -3.96 -1.27
C LEU A 2 -10.47 -3.53 -0.06
N LEU A 3 -10.97 -2.31 -0.12
CA LEU A 3 -11.92 -1.78 0.85
C LEU A 3 -13.36 -1.89 0.38
N LYS A 4 -13.67 -2.42 -0.80
CA LYS A 4 -15.08 -2.80 -1.06
C LYS A 4 -15.49 -3.87 -0.05
N HIS A 5 -14.58 -4.80 0.25
CA HIS A 5 -14.75 -5.76 1.32
C HIS A 5 -14.42 -5.20 2.69
N LEU A 6 -13.48 -4.27 2.88
CA LEU A 6 -13.19 -3.73 4.23
C LEU A 6 -14.23 -2.70 4.73
N VAL A 7 -14.80 -1.87 3.85
CA VAL A 7 -15.88 -0.90 4.16
C VAL A 7 -17.22 -1.61 4.28
N THR A 8 -17.51 -2.55 3.38
CA THR A 8 -18.67 -3.43 3.58
C THR A 8 -18.42 -4.37 4.75
N LEU A 9 -17.19 -4.78 5.08
CA LEU A 9 -16.89 -5.43 6.37
C LEU A 9 -17.34 -4.47 7.45
N VAL A 10 -16.80 -3.28 7.62
CA VAL A 10 -17.14 -2.46 8.81
C VAL A 10 -18.64 -2.12 8.93
N VAL A 11 -19.37 -1.96 7.82
CA VAL A 11 -20.83 -1.71 7.83
C VAL A 11 -21.67 -3.00 7.98
N LYS A 12 -21.17 -4.16 7.49
CA LYS A 12 -21.85 -5.47 7.55
C LYS A 12 -21.41 -6.30 8.77
N VAL A 13 -20.25 -6.01 9.36
CA VAL A 13 -19.71 -6.48 10.63
C VAL A 13 -20.73 -6.13 11.70
N CYS A 14 -21.16 -4.87 11.80
CA CYS A 14 -22.20 -4.49 12.77
C CYS A 14 -23.60 -5.15 12.61
N TYR A 15 -23.91 -5.86 11.52
CA TYR A 15 -25.24 -6.47 11.30
C TYR A 15 -25.21 -7.99 10.99
N ASP A 16 -24.07 -8.57 10.58
CA ASP A 16 -23.89 -9.98 10.21
C ASP A 16 -22.75 -10.68 11.00
N ASP A 17 -22.13 -10.01 11.98
CA ASP A 17 -20.92 -10.49 12.70
C ASP A 17 -21.08 -11.88 13.34
N MET A 18 -22.25 -12.25 13.87
CA MET A 18 -22.35 -13.51 14.62
C MET A 18 -22.15 -14.76 13.75
N PHE A 19 -22.49 -14.72 12.45
CA PHE A 19 -22.47 -15.91 11.60
C PHE A 19 -21.14 -16.14 10.89
N ARG A 20 -20.40 -15.06 10.55
CA ARG A 20 -19.16 -15.17 9.77
C ARG A 20 -17.94 -15.59 10.60
N LEU A 21 -17.87 -15.21 11.87
CA LEU A 21 -16.76 -15.63 12.76
C LEU A 21 -16.76 -17.13 13.01
N LEU A 22 -17.95 -17.73 13.08
CA LEU A 22 -18.09 -19.17 13.30
C LEU A 22 -17.65 -20.01 12.09
N GLN A 23 -17.52 -19.39 10.91
CA GLN A 23 -17.29 -20.11 9.64
C GLN A 23 -15.95 -19.74 8.96
N SER A 24 -15.24 -18.74 9.47
CA SER A 24 -13.92 -18.38 8.97
C SER A 24 -12.87 -19.38 9.46
N ALA A 25 -12.00 -19.82 8.55
CA ALA A 25 -10.80 -20.55 8.93
C ALA A 25 -9.82 -19.62 9.66
N GLU A 26 -9.01 -20.22 10.52
CA GLU A 26 -7.91 -19.53 11.19
C GLU A 26 -6.91 -18.99 10.16
N CYS A 27 -6.42 -17.78 10.42
CA CYS A 27 -5.44 -17.14 9.55
C CYS A 27 -4.08 -17.86 9.60
N PRO A 28 -3.52 -18.26 8.45
CA PRO A 28 -2.21 -18.90 8.41
C PRO A 28 -1.04 -17.91 8.60
N GLU A 29 -1.30 -16.59 8.59
CA GLU A 29 -0.28 -15.57 8.83
C GLU A 29 -0.06 -15.35 10.32
N ASN A 30 1.20 -15.46 10.77
CA ASN A 30 1.54 -15.09 12.14
C ASN A 30 1.61 -13.56 12.27
N PHE A 31 0.63 -12.99 12.98
CA PHE A 31 0.59 -11.56 13.27
C PHE A 31 1.36 -11.18 14.54
N GLU A 32 1.67 -12.11 15.43
CA GLU A 32 2.39 -11.82 16.68
C GLU A 32 3.78 -11.26 16.42
N ASP A 33 4.49 -11.83 15.44
CA ASP A 33 5.89 -11.47 15.11
C ASP A 33 6.03 -10.34 14.07
N LYS A 34 4.94 -9.63 13.72
CA LYS A 34 5.03 -8.52 12.76
C LYS A 34 5.62 -7.26 13.40
N ASN A 35 6.28 -6.42 12.59
CA ASN A 35 6.85 -5.17 13.08
C ASN A 35 5.79 -4.06 13.17
N TYR A 36 5.16 -3.92 14.34
CA TYR A 36 4.15 -2.88 14.60
C TYR A 36 4.72 -1.47 14.70
N THR A 37 6.03 -1.30 14.81
CA THR A 37 6.69 0.01 14.90
C THR A 37 6.40 0.87 13.69
N ILE A 38 6.22 0.26 12.50
CA ILE A 38 5.85 0.95 11.26
C ILE A 38 4.59 1.81 11.48
N ILE A 39 3.60 1.28 12.19
CA ILE A 39 2.36 1.99 12.50
C ILE A 39 2.53 2.84 13.76
N THR A 40 3.03 2.25 14.85
CA THR A 40 3.00 2.89 16.17
C THR A 40 3.96 4.06 16.31
N SER A 41 5.03 4.15 15.51
CA SER A 41 5.94 5.30 15.51
C SER A 41 5.35 6.53 14.82
N ARG A 42 4.49 6.34 13.81
CA ARG A 42 3.97 7.41 12.94
C ARG A 42 2.52 7.77 13.24
N CYS A 43 1.69 6.80 13.60
CA CYS A 43 0.29 7.05 13.95
C CYS A 43 0.16 7.30 15.46
N LYS A 44 0.08 8.58 15.85
CA LYS A 44 -0.01 8.98 17.27
C LYS A 44 -1.33 9.66 17.59
N GLY A 45 -1.88 9.33 18.75
CA GLY A 45 -3.05 9.99 19.31
C GLY A 45 -2.70 11.36 19.93
N PRO A 46 -3.72 12.15 20.30
CA PRO A 46 -5.14 11.81 20.27
C PRO A 46 -5.81 12.01 18.90
N GLU A 47 -5.23 12.82 18.02
CA GLU A 47 -5.87 13.21 16.77
C GLU A 47 -5.75 12.15 15.66
N TYR A 48 -4.70 11.31 15.71
CA TYR A 48 -4.41 10.27 14.72
C TYR A 48 -4.46 10.84 13.28
N PRO A 49 -3.49 11.69 12.90
CA PRO A 49 -3.48 12.40 11.63
C PRO A 49 -3.44 11.41 10.44
N ALA A 50 -4.38 11.54 9.50
CA ALA A 50 -4.59 10.56 8.43
C ALA A 50 -3.42 10.48 7.43
N ASP A 51 -2.79 11.62 7.16
CA ASP A 51 -1.59 11.77 6.34
C ASP A 51 -0.37 11.05 6.92
N GLN A 52 -0.36 10.72 8.22
CA GLN A 52 0.68 9.91 8.85
C GLN A 52 0.23 8.46 9.06
N CYS A 53 -0.99 8.28 9.56
CA CYS A 53 -1.54 6.96 9.90
C CYS A 53 -1.80 6.08 8.67
N CYS A 54 -2.34 6.64 7.60
CA CYS A 54 -2.74 5.84 6.44
C CYS A 54 -1.58 5.35 5.60
N PRO A 55 -0.51 6.15 5.34
CA PRO A 55 0.69 5.63 4.69
C PRO A 55 1.40 4.55 5.52
N ALA A 56 1.49 4.74 6.83
CA ALA A 56 2.08 3.75 7.73
C ALA A 56 1.27 2.44 7.75
N PHE A 57 -0.06 2.54 7.77
CA PHE A 57 -0.94 1.38 7.69
C PHE A 57 -0.83 0.68 6.34
N LYS A 58 -0.71 1.41 5.22
CA LYS A 58 -0.45 0.82 3.90
C LYS A 58 0.87 0.05 3.88
N GLU A 59 1.94 0.64 4.39
CA GLU A 59 3.26 0.00 4.44
C GLU A 59 3.23 -1.33 5.21
N PHE A 60 2.44 -1.39 6.29
CA PHE A 60 2.22 -2.62 7.05
C PHE A 60 1.31 -3.64 6.34
N ALA A 61 0.17 -3.21 5.80
CA ALA A 61 -0.90 -4.10 5.34
C ALA A 61 -0.75 -4.53 3.87
N CYS A 62 -0.16 -3.69 3.02
CA CYS A 62 -0.08 -3.96 1.59
C CYS A 62 0.79 -5.18 1.21
N PRO A 63 1.90 -5.50 1.89
CA PRO A 63 2.67 -6.71 1.62
C PRO A 63 1.89 -8.02 1.84
N ILE A 64 0.89 -8.01 2.73
CA ILE A 64 0.08 -9.17 3.11
C ILE A 64 -1.37 -9.06 2.65
N ARG A 65 -1.62 -8.14 1.71
CA ARG A 65 -2.93 -7.75 1.23
C ARG A 65 -3.81 -8.94 0.83
N ASP A 66 -3.26 -9.86 0.06
CA ASP A 66 -4.08 -10.93 -0.52
C ASP A 66 -4.59 -11.90 0.56
N LYS A 67 -3.86 -12.04 1.67
CA LYS A 67 -4.27 -12.82 2.85
C LYS A 67 -5.38 -12.11 3.62
N ILE A 68 -5.18 -10.83 3.95
CA ILE A 68 -6.14 -10.07 4.75
C ILE A 68 -7.43 -9.73 3.97
N ASN A 69 -7.45 -9.90 2.65
CA ASN A 69 -8.65 -9.74 1.83
C ASN A 69 -9.35 -11.07 1.50
N ASP A 70 -8.85 -12.21 1.97
CA ASP A 70 -9.53 -13.49 1.78
C ASP A 70 -10.75 -13.57 2.72
N PRO A 71 -11.98 -13.54 2.19
CA PRO A 71 -13.19 -13.58 3.01
C PRO A 71 -13.43 -14.93 3.69
N LYS A 72 -12.64 -15.97 3.40
CA LYS A 72 -12.75 -17.30 4.01
C LYS A 72 -11.95 -17.43 5.31
N THR A 73 -11.14 -16.44 5.64
CA THR A 73 -10.26 -16.46 6.83
C THR A 73 -10.60 -15.31 7.77
N ASP A 74 -10.15 -15.43 9.02
CA ASP A 74 -10.24 -14.35 10.01
C ASP A 74 -9.06 -13.37 9.96
N CYS A 75 -8.16 -13.47 8.96
CA CYS A 75 -6.91 -12.70 8.87
C CYS A 75 -7.07 -11.19 9.09
N ALA A 76 -8.11 -10.58 8.52
CA ALA A 76 -8.35 -9.14 8.70
C ALA A 76 -8.61 -8.77 10.17
N GLN A 77 -9.38 -9.60 10.87
CA GLN A 77 -9.78 -9.36 12.26
C GLN A 77 -8.62 -9.63 13.20
N THR A 78 -7.89 -10.71 12.97
CA THR A 78 -6.66 -11.03 13.71
C THR A 78 -5.64 -9.91 13.55
N MET A 79 -5.40 -9.43 12.32
CA MET A 79 -4.53 -8.28 12.06
C MET A 79 -4.95 -7.04 12.85
N PHE A 80 -6.22 -6.63 12.76
CA PHE A 80 -6.69 -5.45 13.47
C PHE A 80 -6.63 -5.60 14.98
N SER A 81 -6.86 -6.80 15.50
CA SER A 81 -6.76 -7.09 16.94
C SER A 81 -5.34 -6.81 17.45
N TYR A 82 -4.32 -7.33 16.77
CA TYR A 82 -2.93 -7.05 17.14
C TYR A 82 -2.52 -5.59 16.93
N ILE A 83 -2.94 -4.96 15.82
CA ILE A 83 -2.69 -3.53 15.60
C ILE A 83 -3.26 -2.69 16.75
N ASN A 84 -4.51 -2.96 17.14
CA ASN A 84 -5.16 -2.22 18.23
C ASN A 84 -4.50 -2.52 19.58
N LEU A 85 -4.11 -3.77 19.82
CA LEU A 85 -3.43 -4.17 21.06
C LEU A 85 -2.08 -3.47 21.22
N TYR A 86 -1.18 -3.56 20.23
CA TYR A 86 0.17 -3.01 20.33
C TYR A 86 0.20 -1.49 20.21
N GLY A 87 -0.68 -0.91 19.40
CA GLY A 87 -0.76 0.53 19.21
C GLY A 87 -1.66 1.25 20.20
N ARG A 88 -2.44 0.51 21.00
CA ARG A 88 -3.54 1.05 21.84
C ARG A 88 -4.51 1.90 21.01
N PHE A 89 -4.77 1.48 19.77
CA PHE A 89 -5.61 2.23 18.86
C PHE A 89 -7.10 1.97 19.14
N PRO A 90 -7.96 2.99 19.01
CA PRO A 90 -9.41 2.80 19.06
C PRO A 90 -9.89 1.82 17.97
N PRO A 91 -10.86 0.95 18.26
CA PRO A 91 -11.43 0.05 17.27
C PRO A 91 -12.01 0.85 16.09
N GLY A 92 -11.73 0.39 14.86
CA GLY A 92 -12.23 1.04 13.64
C GLY A 92 -11.45 2.28 13.18
N LEU A 93 -10.39 2.70 13.89
CA LEU A 93 -9.60 3.89 13.57
C LEU A 93 -9.19 3.94 12.08
N PHE A 94 -8.51 2.88 11.61
CA PHE A 94 -7.98 2.82 10.24
C PHE A 94 -9.08 2.63 9.20
N ALA A 95 -10.15 1.88 9.52
CA ALA A 95 -11.28 1.69 8.62
C ALA A 95 -12.05 3.00 8.35
N HIS A 96 -12.13 3.88 9.35
CA HIS A 96 -12.75 5.18 9.23
C HIS A 96 -11.81 6.22 8.60
N LYS A 97 -10.54 6.27 9.03
CA LYS A 97 -9.60 7.31 8.59
C LYS A 97 -9.00 7.07 7.21
N CYS A 98 -8.79 5.81 6.81
CA CYS A 98 -7.99 5.47 5.63
C CYS A 98 -8.83 5.01 4.44
N ARG A 99 -9.90 5.75 4.13
CA ARG A 99 -10.74 5.46 2.97
C ARG A 99 -10.41 6.37 1.78
N GLU A 100 -9.94 5.78 0.69
CA GLU A 100 -9.60 6.50 -0.56
C GLU A 100 -10.71 6.43 -1.63
N GLY A 101 -11.83 5.76 -1.33
CA GLY A 101 -12.94 5.58 -2.27
C GLY A 101 -13.88 4.45 -1.88
N LYS A 102 -14.78 4.05 -2.80
CA LYS A 102 -15.73 2.93 -2.60
C LYS A 102 -15.05 1.56 -2.56
N GLU A 103 -13.96 1.42 -3.30
CA GLU A 103 -13.04 0.29 -3.27
C GLU A 103 -12.01 0.42 -2.14
N GLY A 104 -12.12 1.52 -1.38
CA GLY A 104 -11.22 2.20 -0.44
C GLY A 104 -9.72 2.03 -0.59
N LEU A 105 -8.98 1.63 0.45
CA LEU A 105 -7.53 1.78 0.53
C LEU A 105 -6.86 1.00 -0.60
N LYS A 106 -6.17 1.73 -1.47
CA LYS A 106 -5.40 1.15 -2.55
C LYS A 106 -4.00 0.85 -2.05
N CYS A 107 -3.53 -0.35 -2.34
CA CYS A 107 -2.13 -0.70 -2.27
C CYS A 107 -1.56 -0.53 -3.67
N ASP A 108 -0.70 0.47 -3.83
CA ASP A 108 0.09 0.60 -5.05
C ASP A 108 1.03 -0.61 -5.14
N GLU A 109 1.25 -1.14 -6.34
CA GLU A 109 2.26 -2.20 -6.49
C GLU A 109 3.64 -1.65 -6.12
N PRO A 110 4.52 -2.46 -5.53
CA PRO A 110 5.88 -2.02 -5.23
C PRO A 110 6.53 -1.54 -6.53
N THR A 111 6.75 -0.23 -6.65
CA THR A 111 7.58 0.31 -7.73
C THR A 111 8.98 -0.23 -7.48
N LEU A 112 9.41 -1.25 -8.23
CA LEU A 112 10.83 -1.61 -8.23
C LEU A 112 11.61 -0.33 -8.57
N PRO A 113 12.60 0.09 -7.76
CA PRO A 113 13.45 1.19 -8.16
C PRO A 113 14.10 0.83 -9.51
N PRO A 114 14.17 1.75 -10.48
CA PRO A 114 14.93 1.50 -11.68
C PRO A 114 16.36 1.17 -11.24
N SER A 115 16.82 -0.04 -11.56
CA SER A 115 18.20 -0.46 -11.35
C SER A 115 19.10 0.44 -12.19
N GLY A 116 19.55 1.54 -11.60
CA GLY A 116 20.41 2.53 -12.22
C GLY A 116 21.85 2.33 -11.79
N SER A 117 22.69 1.92 -12.74
CA SER A 117 24.14 2.12 -12.79
C SER A 117 24.53 1.97 -14.27
N ALA A 118 25.25 2.87 -14.93
CA ALA A 118 26.29 3.77 -14.45
C ALA A 118 26.46 5.02 -15.33
N ALA A 119 26.96 6.07 -14.68
CA ALA A 119 27.94 7.06 -15.10
C ALA A 119 27.92 7.62 -16.54
N ALA A 120 27.67 8.93 -16.62
CA ALA A 120 28.15 9.78 -17.69
C ALA A 120 29.69 9.65 -17.82
N VAL A 121 30.16 9.23 -18.99
CA VAL A 121 31.57 9.32 -19.37
C VAL A 121 31.66 10.21 -20.59
N HIS A 122 32.27 11.38 -20.39
CA HIS A 122 32.78 12.26 -21.44
C HIS A 122 33.67 11.47 -22.40
N SER A 123 33.44 11.58 -23.70
CA SER A 123 34.45 11.29 -24.71
C SER A 123 34.17 12.15 -25.95
N THR A 124 34.95 13.22 -26.07
CA THR A 124 35.06 14.04 -27.28
C THR A 124 35.91 13.32 -28.33
N PRO A 125 35.47 13.26 -29.59
CA PRO A 125 36.39 13.11 -30.70
C PRO A 125 36.40 14.37 -31.57
N LEU A 126 37.62 14.88 -31.79
CA LEU A 126 37.96 16.01 -32.64
C LEU A 126 38.06 15.52 -34.11
N LEU A 127 37.32 16.23 -34.99
CA LEU A 127 37.52 16.53 -36.43
C LEU A 127 38.28 15.56 -37.37
N LEU A 128 37.69 15.31 -38.55
CA LEU A 128 38.25 15.29 -39.93
C LEU A 128 37.26 14.52 -40.83
N THR A 129 36.61 15.07 -41.87
CA THR A 129 37.21 15.42 -43.16
C THR A 129 36.15 15.97 -44.14
N ALA A 130 36.67 16.62 -45.18
CA ALA A 130 36.05 17.37 -46.27
C ALA A 130 34.89 16.74 -47.06
N GLY A 131 33.98 17.63 -47.49
CA GLY A 131 33.58 17.76 -48.89
C GLY A 131 32.49 16.82 -49.42
N PHE A 132 31.32 17.37 -49.73
CA PHE A 132 30.85 17.51 -51.12
C PHE A 132 29.68 18.49 -51.18
N LEU A 133 29.80 19.45 -52.09
CA LEU A 133 28.81 20.46 -52.45
C LEU A 133 27.56 19.82 -53.10
N VAL A 134 26.51 20.64 -53.21
CA VAL A 134 25.63 20.84 -54.39
C VAL A 134 24.13 20.55 -54.15
N LEU A 135 23.34 21.66 -54.16
CA LEU A 135 21.92 21.84 -54.58
C LEU A 135 20.80 21.19 -53.76
N LEU A 136 19.60 21.75 -53.52
CA LEU A 136 18.89 23.05 -53.66
C LEU A 136 17.48 22.78 -52.98
N PRO A 137 16.50 23.70 -52.85
CA PRO A 137 15.70 23.92 -51.64
C PRO A 137 14.19 23.69 -51.87
N LEU A 138 13.36 24.18 -50.92
CA LEU A 138 11.92 24.50 -51.06
C LEU A 138 11.01 23.24 -50.99
N MET A 139 9.95 23.21 -50.18
CA MET A 139 8.85 24.16 -50.22
C MET A 139 8.11 24.32 -48.89
N LEU A 140 7.60 25.55 -48.79
CA LEU A 140 6.62 26.16 -47.90
C LEU A 140 5.39 25.27 -47.61
#